data_AF-A0AAE1J2X2-F1
#
_entry.id   AF-A0AAE1J2X2-F1
#
_cell.length_a   1.000
_cell.length_b   1.000
_cell.length_c   1.000
_cell.angle_alpha   90.00
_cell.angle_beta   90.00
_cell.angle_gamma   90.00
#
_symmetry.space_group_name_H-M   'P 1'
#
loop_
_entity.id
_entity.type
_entity.pdbx_description
1 polymer ?
#
loop_
_entity_poly.entity_id
_entity_poly.type
_entity_poly.pdbx_seq_one_letter_code
_entity_poly.pdbx_strand_id
1 'polypeptide(L)'
;MPTMAPNLVTHPNPCPNPNIPPLRLEIEDIPIAKSHPQFSHAVAAVTAYWRQATNMALSDQQEYRDLVASSAFIVPKSAEGIPSQHKLYKAIKNNSTWARHVMLNAIYGKVKSLAEHVKTAHGSDVMENFFNEYCKHHPWQRGLKKRQRESIAQGQPPSKKHAEAPASSNSAANSSGKVAIKSEFPESKSQALGKLAKVDQKPMVAPVSNENKLALHPRSDSPLFTRGIQTPSQKAAETDKMDEILRELVLIRENQAKQDEKMDEILREQGHIREHLFKETDKVGKAMARAEGSNAELTSRFKVVEKNVQLLLKKNP
;
A
#
# COMPACT_ATOMS: atom_id res chain seq x y z
N MET A 1 28.19 -41.01 -31.73
CA MET A 1 26.89 -40.81 -31.06
C MET A 1 27.00 -39.56 -30.20
N PRO A 2 26.56 -38.38 -30.65
CA PRO A 2 26.58 -37.18 -29.82
C PRO A 2 25.39 -37.22 -28.86
N THR A 3 25.68 -37.25 -27.56
CA THR A 3 24.71 -37.18 -26.48
C THR A 3 24.04 -35.81 -26.51
N MET A 4 22.76 -35.78 -26.86
CA MET A 4 21.95 -34.57 -26.76
C MET A 4 21.73 -34.24 -25.29
N ALA A 5 22.34 -33.14 -24.84
CA ALA A 5 22.01 -32.54 -23.55
C ALA A 5 20.55 -32.06 -23.58
N PRO A 6 19.78 -32.25 -22.49
CA PRO A 6 18.40 -31.80 -22.43
C PRO A 6 18.35 -30.27 -22.44
N ASN A 7 17.52 -29.72 -23.32
CA ASN A 7 17.12 -28.31 -23.32
C ASN A 7 16.51 -27.95 -21.96
N LEU A 8 17.34 -27.46 -21.05
CA LEU A 8 16.92 -26.66 -19.91
C LEU A 8 16.39 -25.35 -20.46
N VAL A 9 15.08 -25.15 -20.34
CA VAL A 9 14.44 -23.85 -20.53
C VAL A 9 15.03 -22.92 -19.45
N THR A 10 16.10 -22.23 -19.81
CA THR A 10 16.72 -21.16 -19.04
C THR A 10 15.75 -19.99 -19.03
N HIS A 11 14.85 -19.94 -18.05
CA HIS A 11 14.20 -18.67 -17.70
C HIS A 11 15.30 -17.74 -17.16
N PRO A 12 15.57 -16.59 -17.81
CA PRO A 12 16.56 -15.65 -17.34
C PRO A 12 15.97 -14.83 -16.18
N ASN A 13 15.99 -15.41 -14.99
CA ASN A 13 15.93 -14.67 -13.73
C ASN A 13 17.03 -15.22 -12.81
N PRO A 14 17.86 -14.38 -12.17
CA PRO A 14 19.10 -14.80 -11.54
C PRO A 14 18.92 -15.37 -10.13
N CYS A 15 17.70 -15.37 -9.57
CA CYS A 15 17.45 -15.87 -8.23
C CYS A 15 16.27 -16.86 -8.16
N PRO A 16 16.33 -18.01 -8.86
CA PRO A 16 15.29 -19.03 -8.74
C PRO A 16 15.53 -19.81 -7.45
N ASN A 17 15.08 -19.30 -6.30
CA ASN A 17 14.86 -20.15 -5.14
C ASN A 17 13.36 -20.34 -4.89
N PRO A 18 12.70 -21.20 -5.68
CA PRO A 18 11.26 -21.45 -5.56
C PRO A 18 10.84 -22.08 -4.22
N ASN A 19 11.81 -22.43 -3.36
CA ASN A 19 11.57 -23.13 -2.11
C ASN A 19 11.52 -22.20 -0.88
N ILE A 20 11.85 -20.92 -1.02
CA ILE A 20 11.76 -19.98 0.10
C ILE A 20 10.36 -19.33 0.07
N PRO A 21 9.52 -19.54 1.10
CA PRO A 21 8.24 -18.86 1.15
C PRO A 21 8.47 -17.34 1.19
N PRO A 22 7.75 -16.55 0.37
CA PRO A 22 7.92 -15.11 0.35
C PRO A 22 7.60 -14.52 1.72
N LEU A 23 8.36 -13.53 2.18
CA LEU A 23 8.05 -12.80 3.40
C LEU A 23 6.69 -12.10 3.24
N ARG A 24 5.93 -12.04 4.34
CA ARG A 24 4.66 -11.35 4.34
C ARG A 24 4.89 -9.85 4.39
N LEU A 25 4.24 -9.14 3.46
CA LEU A 25 4.16 -7.68 3.43
C LEU A 25 2.75 -7.31 2.98
N GLU A 26 2.06 -6.50 3.76
CA GLU A 26 0.66 -6.14 3.54
C GLU A 26 0.51 -4.62 3.35
N ILE A 27 -0.66 -4.18 2.89
CA ILE A 27 -0.98 -2.75 2.76
C ILE A 27 -1.02 -2.08 4.14
N GLU A 28 -1.35 -2.85 5.18
CA GLU A 28 -1.35 -2.42 6.58
C GLU A 28 0.06 -2.11 7.10
N ASP A 29 1.12 -2.67 6.49
CA ASP A 29 2.51 -2.43 6.89
C ASP A 29 3.06 -1.11 6.35
N ILE A 30 2.27 -0.36 5.58
CA ILE A 30 2.67 0.91 4.99
C ILE A 30 2.73 2.00 6.08
N PRO A 31 3.88 2.67 6.29
CA PRO A 31 4.07 3.66 7.37
C PRO A 31 3.51 5.05 7.03
N ILE A 32 2.49 5.14 6.18
CA ILE A 32 1.80 6.39 5.84
C ILE A 32 0.28 6.23 5.89
N ALA A 33 -0.41 7.29 6.27
CA ALA A 33 -1.87 7.29 6.35
C ALA A 33 -2.51 7.08 4.96
N LYS A 34 -3.68 6.43 4.92
CA LYS A 34 -4.46 6.22 3.68
C LYS A 34 -4.89 7.52 3.00
N SER A 35 -4.93 8.63 3.74
CA SER A 35 -5.22 9.97 3.25
C SER A 35 -4.01 10.68 2.64
N HIS A 36 -2.80 10.10 2.74
CA HIS A 36 -1.59 10.73 2.22
C HIS A 36 -1.64 10.78 0.68
N PRO A 37 -1.28 11.91 0.03
CA PRO A 37 -1.36 12.04 -1.43
C PRO A 37 -0.60 10.97 -2.22
N GLN A 38 0.45 10.41 -1.63
CA GLN A 38 1.28 9.37 -2.25
C GLN A 38 0.97 7.95 -1.77
N PHE A 39 -0.18 7.74 -1.10
CA PHE A 39 -0.61 6.41 -0.67
C PHE A 39 -0.77 5.45 -1.86
N SER A 40 -1.18 5.96 -3.03
CA SER A 40 -1.24 5.20 -4.28
C SER A 40 0.11 4.58 -4.69
N HIS A 41 1.22 5.31 -4.52
CA HIS A 41 2.57 4.78 -4.79
C HIS A 41 2.96 3.68 -3.80
N ALA A 42 2.57 3.81 -2.54
CA ALA A 42 2.82 2.79 -1.53
C ALA A 42 2.06 1.50 -1.83
N VAL A 43 0.77 1.60 -2.21
CA VAL A 43 -0.03 0.45 -2.66
C VAL A 43 0.57 -0.19 -3.92
N ALA A 44 1.04 0.62 -4.87
CA ALA A 44 1.71 0.13 -6.07
C ALA A 44 3.00 -0.63 -5.71
N ALA A 45 3.80 -0.13 -4.78
CA ALA A 45 5.02 -0.78 -4.31
C ALA A 45 4.73 -2.12 -3.61
N VAL A 46 3.73 -2.19 -2.71
CA VAL A 46 3.34 -3.46 -2.07
C VAL A 46 2.76 -4.44 -3.10
N THR A 47 1.95 -3.96 -4.04
CA THR A 47 1.42 -4.82 -5.11
C THR A 47 2.53 -5.37 -6.00
N ALA A 48 3.55 -4.56 -6.33
CA ALA A 48 4.70 -5.01 -7.10
C ALA A 48 5.53 -6.05 -6.35
N TYR A 49 5.65 -5.91 -5.02
CA TYR A 49 6.26 -6.94 -4.17
C TYR A 49 5.50 -8.26 -4.29
N TRP A 50 4.17 -8.27 -4.12
CA TRP A 50 3.37 -9.49 -4.27
C TRP A 50 3.55 -10.16 -5.63
N ARG A 51 3.78 -9.38 -6.70
CA ARG A 51 4.02 -9.91 -8.04
C ARG A 51 5.41 -10.52 -8.24
N GLN A 52 6.36 -10.23 -7.36
CA GLN A 52 7.78 -10.61 -7.54
C GLN A 52 8.36 -11.42 -6.39
N ALA A 53 7.75 -11.41 -5.21
CA ALA A 53 8.36 -11.92 -3.98
C ALA A 53 8.74 -13.41 -4.05
N THR A 54 7.94 -14.23 -4.73
CA THR A 54 8.25 -15.67 -4.95
C THR A 54 9.42 -15.91 -5.90
N ASN A 55 9.86 -14.87 -6.61
CA ASN A 55 10.99 -14.88 -7.54
C ASN A 55 12.12 -13.94 -7.06
N MET A 56 12.14 -13.62 -5.76
CA MET A 56 13.18 -12.83 -5.09
C MET A 56 13.99 -13.70 -4.16
N ALA A 57 15.31 -13.47 -4.08
CA ALA A 57 16.12 -14.02 -3.01
C ALA A 57 15.68 -13.46 -1.65
N LEU A 58 15.91 -14.20 -0.56
CA LEU A 58 15.52 -13.76 0.78
C LEU A 58 16.12 -12.40 1.16
N SER A 59 17.36 -12.12 0.72
CA SER A 59 18.01 -10.82 0.91
C SER A 59 17.29 -9.68 0.20
N ASP A 60 16.84 -9.89 -1.04
CA ASP A 60 16.04 -8.91 -1.80
C ASP A 60 14.67 -8.71 -1.14
N GLN A 61 14.05 -9.78 -0.65
CA GLN A 61 12.76 -9.68 0.05
C GLN A 61 12.89 -8.84 1.33
N GLN A 62 13.95 -9.06 2.12
CA GLN A 62 14.22 -8.28 3.31
C GLN A 62 14.52 -6.82 2.96
N GLU A 63 15.38 -6.57 1.97
CA GLU A 63 15.65 -5.21 1.50
C GLU A 63 14.36 -4.52 1.03
N TYR A 64 13.47 -5.22 0.32
CA TYR A 64 12.20 -4.64 -0.12
C TYR A 64 11.33 -4.20 1.05
N ARG A 65 11.26 -5.02 2.11
CA ARG A 65 10.53 -4.65 3.34
C ARG A 65 11.14 -3.42 4.00
N ASP A 66 12.47 -3.35 4.08
CA ASP A 66 13.19 -2.20 4.63
C ASP A 66 12.94 -0.92 3.79
N LEU A 67 12.86 -1.06 2.47
CA LEU A 67 12.49 0.05 1.57
C LEU A 67 11.05 0.53 1.81
N VAL A 68 10.09 -0.37 2.05
CA VAL A 68 8.71 0.03 2.39
C VAL A 68 8.64 0.67 3.78
N ALA A 69 9.30 0.08 4.78
CA ALA A 69 9.36 0.63 6.14
C ALA A 69 10.01 2.02 6.19
N SER A 70 11.04 2.26 5.37
CA SER A 70 11.70 3.57 5.24
C SER A 70 10.98 4.54 4.29
N SER A 71 9.78 4.19 3.81
CA SER A 71 8.98 5.01 2.87
C SER A 71 9.73 5.39 1.58
N ALA A 72 10.60 4.51 1.07
CA ALA A 72 11.37 4.77 -0.14
C ALA A 72 10.51 4.94 -1.40
N PHE A 73 9.22 4.62 -1.33
CA PHE A 73 8.22 4.87 -2.37
C PHE A 73 7.77 6.34 -2.47
N ILE A 74 8.15 7.19 -1.51
CA ILE A 74 7.80 8.61 -1.54
C ILE A 74 8.61 9.31 -2.63
N VAL A 75 7.89 9.89 -3.58
CA VAL A 75 8.42 10.69 -4.68
C VAL A 75 8.57 12.14 -4.22
N PRO A 76 9.80 12.67 -4.11
CA PRO A 76 9.98 14.09 -3.85
C PRO A 76 9.51 14.91 -5.06
N LYS A 77 9.05 16.15 -4.83
CA LYS A 77 8.59 17.06 -5.90
C LYS A 77 9.61 17.23 -7.03
N SER A 78 10.90 17.22 -6.71
CA SER A 78 11.98 17.32 -7.70
C SER A 78 12.15 16.08 -8.61
N ALA A 79 11.54 14.95 -8.25
CA ALA A 79 11.58 13.70 -9.00
C ALA A 79 10.21 13.32 -9.59
N GLU A 80 9.21 14.20 -9.49
CA GLU A 80 7.90 13.99 -10.09
C GLU A 80 8.04 13.97 -11.62
N GLY A 81 7.66 12.86 -12.25
CA GLY A 81 7.85 12.63 -13.69
C GLY A 81 9.32 12.45 -14.14
N ILE A 82 10.30 12.59 -13.25
CA ILE A 82 11.73 12.50 -13.57
C ILE A 82 12.38 11.44 -12.68
N PRO A 83 12.34 10.14 -13.07
CA PRO A 83 12.86 9.04 -12.25
C PRO A 83 14.33 9.21 -11.87
N SER A 84 15.14 9.87 -12.70
CA SER A 84 16.58 10.06 -12.47
C SER A 84 16.92 10.90 -11.23
N GLN A 85 15.98 11.73 -10.76
CA GLN A 85 16.15 12.52 -9.55
C GLN A 85 15.75 11.75 -8.27
N HIS A 86 15.11 10.59 -8.41
CA HIS A 86 14.67 9.77 -7.29
C HIS A 86 15.86 9.11 -6.57
N LYS A 87 15.79 9.00 -5.23
CA LYS A 87 16.86 8.39 -4.42
C LYS A 87 17.13 6.93 -4.83
N LEU A 88 16.06 6.15 -5.08
CA LEU A 88 16.18 4.77 -5.56
C LEU A 88 16.91 4.66 -6.90
N TYR A 89 16.67 5.59 -7.84
CA TYR A 89 17.34 5.56 -9.14
C TYR A 89 18.87 5.69 -8.99
N LYS A 90 19.31 6.63 -8.14
CA LYS A 90 20.73 6.82 -7.83
C LYS A 90 21.30 5.60 -7.11
N ALA A 91 20.55 5.02 -6.18
CA ALA A 91 20.95 3.80 -5.48
C ALA A 91 21.12 2.62 -6.44
N ILE A 92 20.22 2.43 -7.41
CA ILE A 92 20.30 1.35 -8.42
C ILE A 92 21.54 1.51 -9.30
N LYS A 93 21.88 2.74 -9.73
CA LYS A 93 23.09 2.98 -10.52
C LYS A 93 24.38 2.60 -9.80
N ASN A 94 24.41 2.75 -8.48
CA ASN A 94 25.59 2.46 -7.67
C ASN A 94 25.65 0.98 -7.27
N ASN A 95 24.50 0.41 -6.89
CA ASN A 95 24.37 -0.98 -6.50
C ASN A 95 22.94 -1.44 -6.86
N SER A 96 22.85 -2.17 -7.96
CA SER A 96 21.59 -2.65 -8.51
C SER A 96 21.15 -3.91 -7.80
N THR A 97 20.11 -3.81 -6.97
CA THR A 97 19.40 -4.96 -6.41
C THR A 97 18.04 -5.11 -7.07
N TRP A 98 17.51 -6.34 -7.11
CA TRP A 98 16.22 -6.60 -7.74
C TRP A 98 15.11 -5.88 -6.99
N ALA A 99 15.19 -5.84 -5.65
CA ALA A 99 14.25 -5.15 -4.80
C ALA A 99 14.08 -3.66 -5.17
N ARG A 100 15.19 -2.92 -5.29
CA ARG A 100 15.16 -1.50 -5.66
C ARG A 100 14.59 -1.29 -7.06
N HIS A 101 14.95 -2.15 -8.01
CA HIS A 101 14.46 -2.07 -9.38
C HIS A 101 12.94 -2.27 -9.44
N VAL A 102 12.42 -3.30 -8.77
CA VAL A 102 10.99 -3.61 -8.71
C VAL A 102 10.21 -2.44 -8.09
N MET A 103 10.68 -1.90 -6.97
CA MET A 103 10.01 -0.75 -6.33
C MET A 103 10.02 0.48 -7.23
N LEU A 104 11.16 0.81 -7.86
CA LEU A 104 11.23 1.97 -8.76
C LEU A 104 10.28 1.83 -9.96
N ASN A 105 10.20 0.63 -10.55
CA ASN A 105 9.28 0.35 -11.66
C ASN A 105 7.81 0.41 -11.23
N ALA A 106 7.51 0.05 -9.98
CA ALA A 106 6.16 0.17 -9.43
C ALA A 106 5.68 1.63 -9.35
N ILE A 107 6.59 2.55 -9.03
CA ILE A 107 6.29 3.98 -8.85
C ILE A 107 6.22 4.71 -10.20
N TYR A 108 7.18 4.45 -11.08
CA TYR A 108 7.36 5.24 -12.31
C TYR A 108 6.97 4.49 -13.59
N GLY A 109 6.63 3.21 -13.51
CA GLY A 109 6.57 2.34 -14.68
C GLY A 109 7.95 2.12 -15.29
N LYS A 110 7.97 1.61 -16.53
CA LYS A 110 9.19 1.12 -17.17
C LYS A 110 10.21 2.24 -17.42
N VAL A 111 11.27 2.29 -16.60
CA VAL A 111 12.37 3.25 -16.73
C VAL A 111 13.42 2.75 -17.72
N LYS A 112 13.27 3.12 -19.00
CA LYS A 112 14.17 2.67 -20.10
C LYS A 112 15.66 2.92 -19.84
N SER A 113 16.01 4.04 -19.20
CA SER A 113 17.41 4.41 -18.96
C SER A 113 18.15 3.52 -17.96
N LEU A 114 17.45 2.65 -17.23
CA LEU A 114 18.06 1.64 -16.34
C LEU A 114 17.98 0.22 -16.91
N ALA A 115 17.25 0.00 -18.01
CA ALA A 115 16.97 -1.34 -18.51
C ALA A 115 18.26 -2.11 -18.83
N GLU A 116 19.22 -1.49 -19.51
CA GLU A 116 20.51 -2.12 -19.81
C GLU A 116 21.31 -2.42 -18.54
N HIS A 117 21.38 -1.48 -17.60
CA HIS A 117 22.11 -1.67 -16.35
C HIS A 117 21.53 -2.83 -15.52
N VAL A 118 20.20 -2.91 -15.44
CA VAL A 118 19.50 -4.00 -14.74
C VAL A 118 19.68 -5.32 -15.48
N LYS A 119 19.57 -5.35 -16.82
CA LYS A 119 19.86 -6.56 -17.60
C LYS A 119 21.29 -7.05 -17.40
N THR A 120 22.27 -6.16 -17.30
CA THR A 120 23.65 -6.56 -17.04
C THR A 120 23.81 -7.15 -15.65
N ALA A 121 23.13 -6.59 -14.64
CA ALA A 121 23.23 -7.08 -13.26
C ALA A 121 22.41 -8.37 -13.01
N HIS A 122 21.25 -8.49 -13.64
CA HIS A 122 20.24 -9.52 -13.33
C HIS A 122 19.90 -10.43 -14.51
N GLY A 123 20.49 -10.24 -15.69
CA GLY A 123 20.18 -11.01 -16.89
C GLY A 123 18.85 -10.65 -17.59
N SER A 124 17.91 -9.99 -16.91
CA SER A 124 16.61 -9.56 -17.46
C SER A 124 16.09 -8.28 -16.81
N ASP A 125 15.38 -7.44 -17.57
CA ASP A 125 14.58 -6.30 -17.06
C ASP A 125 13.07 -6.60 -17.00
N VAL A 126 12.68 -7.83 -17.33
CA VAL A 126 11.27 -8.22 -17.45
C VAL A 126 10.74 -8.65 -16.09
N MET A 127 9.67 -8.01 -15.64
CA MET A 127 8.94 -8.36 -14.43
C MET A 127 7.71 -9.18 -14.78
N GLU A 128 7.83 -10.49 -14.70
CA GLU A 128 6.69 -11.42 -14.83
C GLU A 128 5.71 -11.29 -13.65
N ASN A 129 4.47 -11.74 -13.77
CA ASN A 129 3.49 -11.59 -12.70
C ASN A 129 3.29 -12.90 -11.92
N PHE A 130 3.90 -13.01 -10.73
CA PHE A 130 3.78 -14.16 -9.82
C PHE A 130 2.80 -13.93 -8.67
N PHE A 131 1.82 -13.05 -8.84
CA PHE A 131 0.85 -12.74 -7.79
C PHE A 131 0.09 -13.98 -7.30
N ASN A 132 -0.29 -14.88 -8.21
CA ASN A 132 -1.01 -16.09 -7.85
C ASN A 132 -0.15 -17.03 -6.99
N GLU A 133 1.15 -17.11 -7.27
CA GLU A 133 2.13 -17.88 -6.49
C GLU A 133 2.25 -17.30 -5.09
N TYR A 134 2.39 -15.98 -4.96
CA TYR A 134 2.41 -15.31 -3.66
C TYR A 134 1.15 -15.61 -2.84
N CYS A 135 -0.04 -15.56 -3.46
CA CYS A 135 -1.31 -15.89 -2.80
C CYS A 135 -1.43 -17.36 -2.34
N LYS A 136 -0.66 -18.30 -2.90
CA LYS A 136 -0.62 -19.68 -2.39
C LYS A 136 0.04 -19.75 -1.02
N HIS A 137 1.02 -18.88 -0.75
CA HIS A 137 1.70 -18.80 0.55
C HIS A 137 0.95 -17.93 1.56
N HIS A 138 0.36 -16.84 1.09
CA HIS A 138 -0.40 -15.89 1.91
C HIS A 138 -1.83 -15.78 1.36
N PRO A 139 -2.69 -16.79 1.60
CA PRO A 139 -4.06 -16.76 1.10
C PRO A 139 -4.77 -15.53 1.67
N TRP A 140 -5.28 -14.71 0.76
CA TRP A 140 -6.02 -13.51 1.11
C TRP A 140 -7.16 -13.90 2.05
N GLN A 141 -7.07 -13.52 3.32
CA GLN A 141 -8.12 -13.77 4.30
C GLN A 141 -9.29 -12.83 4.03
N ARG A 142 -9.98 -13.06 2.90
CA ARG A 142 -11.20 -12.38 2.51
C ARG A 142 -12.34 -12.99 3.34
N GLY A 143 -12.36 -12.68 4.63
CA GLY A 143 -13.55 -12.87 5.48
C GLY A 143 -13.57 -14.07 6.41
N LEU A 144 -12.75 -14.05 7.46
CA LEU A 144 -13.18 -14.58 8.78
C LEU A 144 -14.18 -13.59 9.42
N LYS A 145 -15.32 -13.38 8.73
CA LYS A 145 -16.59 -12.85 9.26
C LYS A 145 -17.73 -13.84 8.99
N LYS A 146 -17.43 -15.13 8.95
CA LYS A 146 -18.42 -16.22 9.02
C LYS A 146 -18.36 -16.87 10.41
N ARG A 147 -18.87 -16.16 11.43
CA ARG A 147 -19.16 -16.76 12.74
C ARG A 147 -20.23 -15.98 13.50
N GLN A 148 -21.38 -15.73 12.86
CA GLN A 148 -22.57 -15.26 13.57
C GLN A 148 -23.88 -15.46 12.79
N ARG A 149 -24.03 -16.61 12.10
CA ARG A 149 -25.32 -17.00 11.49
C ARG A 149 -25.86 -18.36 11.93
N GLU A 150 -25.20 -19.03 12.87
CA GLU A 150 -25.68 -20.33 13.40
C GLU A 150 -26.25 -20.24 14.82
N SER A 151 -26.25 -19.06 15.46
CA SER A 151 -26.83 -18.88 16.80
C SER A 151 -28.28 -18.41 16.81
N ILE A 152 -28.93 -18.24 15.65
CA ILE A 152 -30.34 -17.86 15.54
C ILE A 152 -31.09 -18.93 14.73
N ALA A 153 -31.04 -20.16 15.22
CA ALA A 153 -31.91 -21.25 14.79
C ALA A 153 -32.48 -21.99 16.02
N GLN A 154 -32.88 -21.25 17.05
CA GLN A 154 -33.81 -21.72 18.06
C GLN A 154 -34.71 -20.54 18.44
N GLY A 155 -35.97 -20.60 18.03
CA GLY A 155 -36.98 -19.63 18.44
C GLY A 155 -37.78 -19.03 17.31
N GLN A 156 -38.48 -19.85 16.52
CA GLN A 156 -39.73 -19.39 15.92
C GLN A 156 -40.80 -20.49 15.96
N PRO A 157 -42.02 -20.19 16.47
CA PRO A 157 -43.12 -21.14 16.58
C PRO A 157 -43.88 -21.31 15.25
N PRO A 158 -44.65 -22.41 15.09
CA PRO A 158 -45.22 -22.81 13.81
C PRO A 158 -46.47 -21.98 13.45
N SER A 159 -46.42 -21.25 12.33
CA SER A 159 -47.59 -20.64 11.71
C SER A 159 -48.07 -21.45 10.50
N LYS A 160 -49.16 -22.18 10.76
CA LYS A 160 -50.35 -22.43 9.92
C LYS A 160 -50.21 -22.46 8.39
N LYS A 161 -50.33 -23.70 7.89
CA LYS A 161 -51.09 -24.21 6.72
C LYS A 161 -51.53 -23.21 5.65
N HIS A 162 -50.92 -23.36 4.46
CA HIS A 162 -51.46 -22.97 3.16
C HIS A 162 -52.61 -23.89 2.73
N ALA A 163 -53.60 -23.31 2.05
CA ALA A 163 -54.47 -23.99 1.10
C ALA A 163 -54.27 -23.34 -0.28
N GLU A 164 -54.27 -24.19 -1.31
CA GLU A 164 -54.10 -23.94 -2.75
C GLU A 164 -55.10 -22.95 -3.36
N ALA A 165 -54.67 -22.21 -4.39
CA ALA A 165 -55.03 -22.52 -5.79
C ALA A 165 -54.43 -21.48 -6.78
N PRO A 166 -54.28 -21.84 -8.08
CA PRO A 166 -53.34 -21.20 -9.01
C PRO A 166 -54.04 -20.43 -10.16
N ALA A 167 -53.24 -19.68 -10.93
CA ALA A 167 -53.10 -19.78 -12.39
C ALA A 167 -52.71 -18.45 -13.06
N SER A 168 -52.04 -18.61 -14.21
CA SER A 168 -51.98 -17.69 -15.35
C SER A 168 -50.92 -16.59 -15.33
N SER A 169 -50.17 -16.26 -16.39
CA SER A 169 -49.65 -16.94 -17.59
C SER A 169 -48.87 -15.85 -18.36
N ASN A 170 -47.83 -16.29 -19.10
CA ASN A 170 -47.17 -15.66 -20.25
C ASN A 170 -46.13 -14.53 -19.96
N SER A 171 -44.85 -14.74 -20.28
CA SER A 171 -44.16 -14.59 -21.61
C SER A 171 -44.17 -13.13 -22.10
N ALA A 172 -43.14 -12.50 -22.67
CA ALA A 172 -41.89 -12.92 -23.29
C ALA A 172 -40.98 -11.67 -23.36
N ALA A 173 -39.66 -11.81 -23.24
CA ALA A 173 -38.69 -11.69 -24.34
C ALA A 173 -38.29 -10.26 -24.78
N ASN A 174 -36.96 -10.13 -24.90
CA ASN A 174 -36.18 -9.37 -25.88
C ASN A 174 -35.59 -7.99 -25.53
N SER A 175 -34.25 -8.00 -25.59
CA SER A 175 -33.42 -7.20 -26.51
C SER A 175 -32.65 -5.99 -25.95
N SER A 176 -31.33 -6.18 -25.89
CA SER A 176 -30.27 -5.35 -26.47
C SER A 176 -30.51 -3.85 -26.70
N GLY A 177 -29.63 -3.04 -26.12
CA GLY A 177 -29.49 -1.62 -26.43
C GLY A 177 -28.17 -1.04 -25.92
N LYS A 178 -27.11 -1.24 -26.72
CA LYS A 178 -25.77 -0.67 -26.58
C LYS A 178 -25.82 0.84 -26.86
N VAL A 179 -25.40 1.69 -25.92
CA VAL A 179 -25.12 3.12 -26.21
C VAL A 179 -23.86 3.57 -25.49
N ALA A 180 -22.89 3.97 -26.30
CA ALA A 180 -21.66 4.64 -25.89
C ALA A 180 -21.95 6.12 -25.59
N ILE A 181 -21.40 6.63 -24.49
CA ILE A 181 -21.40 8.07 -24.20
C ILE A 181 -19.93 8.51 -24.07
N LYS A 182 -19.49 9.25 -25.09
CA LYS A 182 -18.32 10.14 -25.03
C LYS A 182 -18.66 11.26 -24.04
N SER A 183 -17.77 11.53 -23.08
CA SER A 183 -17.78 12.79 -22.34
C SER A 183 -16.40 13.44 -22.46
N GLU A 184 -16.36 14.45 -23.31
CA GLU A 184 -15.32 15.49 -23.34
C GLU A 184 -15.50 16.37 -22.10
N PHE A 185 -14.41 16.64 -21.37
CA PHE A 185 -14.34 17.67 -20.35
C PHE A 185 -13.25 18.67 -20.75
N PRO A 186 -13.51 19.99 -20.69
CA PRO A 186 -12.55 21.00 -21.14
C PRO A 186 -11.53 21.37 -20.06
N GLU A 187 -10.28 21.46 -20.51
CA GLU A 187 -9.12 22.07 -19.84
C GLU A 187 -9.38 23.56 -19.52
N SER A 188 -9.28 23.93 -18.25
CA SER A 188 -9.12 25.32 -17.84
C SER A 188 -7.65 25.63 -17.61
N LYS A 189 -7.07 26.40 -18.53
CA LYS A 189 -5.77 27.06 -18.41
C LYS A 189 -5.87 28.24 -17.45
N SER A 190 -4.89 28.38 -16.55
CA SER A 190 -4.58 29.65 -15.91
C SER A 190 -3.08 29.87 -15.92
N GLN A 191 -2.67 30.93 -16.62
CA GLN A 191 -1.40 31.64 -16.53
C GLN A 191 -1.27 32.25 -15.11
N ALA A 192 -0.16 32.82 -14.59
CA ALA A 192 1.04 33.38 -15.16
C ALA A 192 2.08 33.66 -14.04
N LEU A 193 3.36 33.74 -14.43
CA LEU A 193 4.37 34.75 -14.05
C LEU A 193 4.75 35.04 -12.59
N GLY A 194 6.04 34.84 -12.30
CA GLY A 194 6.80 35.58 -11.29
C GLY A 194 8.30 35.25 -11.37
N LYS A 195 9.10 36.13 -12.00
CA LYS A 195 10.57 36.10 -12.08
C LYS A 195 11.19 37.06 -11.03
N LEU A 196 12.51 36.92 -10.84
CA LEU A 196 13.48 37.74 -10.07
C LEU A 196 13.55 37.42 -8.55
N ALA A 197 14.70 37.35 -7.88
CA ALA A 197 16.02 37.91 -8.16
C ALA A 197 17.17 37.05 -7.58
N LYS A 198 18.36 37.20 -8.19
CA LYS A 198 19.68 36.83 -7.67
C LYS A 198 20.09 37.78 -6.55
N VAL A 199 20.73 37.27 -5.49
CA VAL A 199 21.62 38.05 -4.63
C VAL A 199 22.88 37.24 -4.36
N ASP A 200 23.96 37.69 -4.99
CA ASP A 200 25.35 37.44 -4.61
C ASP A 200 25.63 38.11 -3.25
N GLN A 201 26.31 37.42 -2.34
CA GLN A 201 27.15 38.06 -1.33
C GLN A 201 28.17 37.09 -0.70
N LYS A 202 29.44 37.35 -1.02
CA LYS A 202 30.70 37.05 -0.31
C LYS A 202 31.48 38.39 -0.40
N PRO A 203 32.40 38.84 0.50
CA PRO A 203 33.40 38.13 1.34
C PRO A 203 33.49 38.66 2.82
N MET A 204 34.33 38.22 3.77
CA MET A 204 35.81 38.25 3.89
C MET A 204 36.29 37.61 5.24
N VAL A 205 37.40 36.84 5.19
CA VAL A 205 38.60 36.78 6.09
C VAL A 205 38.40 36.65 7.63
N ALA A 206 38.60 35.48 8.28
CA ALA A 206 39.84 34.80 8.80
C ALA A 206 40.40 35.38 10.14
N PRO A 207 41.32 34.73 10.90
CA PRO A 207 41.50 33.30 11.27
C PRO A 207 41.69 33.09 12.81
N VAL A 208 41.54 31.87 13.34
CA VAL A 208 42.22 31.46 14.59
C VAL A 208 42.71 30.02 14.46
N SER A 209 44.04 29.88 14.52
CA SER A 209 44.79 28.64 14.60
C SER A 209 44.52 27.88 15.91
N ASN A 210 44.54 26.55 15.88
CA ASN A 210 45.44 25.86 16.79
C ASN A 210 45.78 24.45 16.31
N GLU A 211 47.09 24.22 16.24
CA GLU A 211 47.74 22.98 15.86
C GLU A 211 47.96 22.17 17.14
N ASN A 212 47.44 20.94 17.21
CA ASN A 212 47.93 19.98 18.20
C ASN A 212 48.77 18.91 17.49
N LYS A 213 50.08 19.13 17.58
CA LYS A 213 51.16 18.22 17.19
C LYS A 213 50.98 16.85 17.81
N LEU A 214 51.03 15.82 16.96
CA LEU A 214 51.52 14.50 17.34
C LEU A 214 52.96 14.61 17.83
N ALA A 215 53.22 14.08 19.02
CA ALA A 215 54.57 13.70 19.45
C ALA A 215 54.54 12.20 19.76
N LEU A 216 55.29 11.44 18.95
CA LEU A 216 55.69 10.06 19.20
C LEU A 216 56.93 10.05 20.12
N HIS A 217 56.99 9.08 21.04
CA HIS A 217 58.14 8.27 21.51
C HIS A 217 57.91 7.78 22.96
N PRO A 218 58.58 6.72 23.46
CA PRO A 218 58.61 5.34 22.97
C PRO A 218 58.29 4.31 24.09
N ARG A 219 58.26 3.04 23.68
CA ARG A 219 58.08 1.78 24.42
C ARG A 219 59.06 1.59 25.59
N SER A 220 58.54 1.13 26.75
CA SER A 220 59.24 0.25 27.71
C SER A 220 58.24 -0.64 28.46
N ASP A 221 58.46 -1.95 28.34
CA ASP A 221 58.37 -3.01 29.36
C ASP A 221 57.02 -3.50 29.97
N SER A 222 56.59 -4.63 29.40
CA SER A 222 56.10 -5.88 30.03
C SER A 222 54.82 -5.95 30.88
N PRO A 223 53.99 -7.01 30.69
CA PRO A 223 52.72 -7.19 31.37
C PRO A 223 52.85 -8.08 32.62
N LEU A 224 52.20 -7.70 33.72
CA LEU A 224 51.88 -8.61 34.82
C LEU A 224 50.41 -8.46 35.22
N PHE A 225 49.76 -9.62 35.26
CA PHE A 225 48.39 -9.87 35.68
C PHE A 225 47.89 -8.97 36.83
N THR A 226 46.83 -8.21 36.57
CA THR A 226 45.90 -7.76 37.62
C THR A 226 44.48 -8.16 37.23
N ARG A 227 44.09 -9.35 37.69
CA ARG A 227 42.69 -9.76 37.79
C ARG A 227 42.05 -8.86 38.84
N GLY A 228 41.38 -7.80 38.40
CA GLY A 228 40.66 -6.88 39.28
C GLY A 228 39.57 -7.62 40.06
N ILE A 229 39.74 -7.72 41.38
CA ILE A 229 38.68 -8.17 42.28
C ILE A 229 37.79 -6.94 42.52
N GLN A 230 36.60 -6.92 41.90
CA GLN A 230 35.58 -5.91 42.20
C GLN A 230 35.29 -5.92 43.71
N THR A 231 35.38 -4.75 44.34
CA THR A 231 35.06 -4.63 45.76
C THR A 231 33.55 -4.78 45.99
N PRO A 232 33.10 -5.34 47.12
CA PRO A 232 31.67 -5.53 47.42
C PRO A 232 30.82 -4.25 47.31
N SER A 233 31.42 -3.08 47.55
CA SER A 233 30.79 -1.76 47.44
C SER A 233 30.46 -1.38 45.98
N GLN A 234 31.33 -1.72 45.02
CA GLN A 234 31.04 -1.51 43.59
C GLN A 234 29.94 -2.45 43.08
N LYS A 235 29.90 -3.68 43.60
CA LYS A 235 28.87 -4.66 43.26
C LYS A 235 27.48 -4.26 43.76
N ALA A 236 27.38 -3.66 44.95
CA ALA A 236 26.11 -3.14 45.50
C ALA A 236 25.58 -1.92 44.72
N ALA A 237 26.46 -0.98 44.34
CA ALA A 237 26.08 0.18 43.53
C ALA A 237 25.70 -0.20 42.08
N GLU A 238 26.23 -1.31 41.56
CA GLU A 238 25.87 -1.86 40.25
C GLU A 238 24.52 -2.57 40.29
N THR A 239 24.18 -3.27 41.38
CA THR A 239 22.84 -3.85 41.57
C THR A 239 21.76 -2.78 41.70
N ASP A 240 22.02 -1.67 42.41
CA ASP A 240 21.04 -0.57 42.53
C ASP A 240 20.75 0.10 41.18
N LYS A 241 21.77 0.26 40.34
CA LYS A 241 21.60 0.77 38.96
C LYS A 241 20.85 -0.20 38.07
N MET A 242 21.07 -1.51 38.24
CA MET A 242 20.37 -2.53 37.49
C MET A 242 18.89 -2.58 37.86
N ASP A 243 18.56 -2.45 39.15
CA ASP A 243 17.17 -2.37 39.63
C ASP A 243 16.45 -1.12 39.11
N GLU A 244 17.15 0.01 39.01
CA GLU A 244 16.60 1.23 38.42
C GLU A 244 16.30 1.09 36.92
N ILE A 245 17.21 0.45 36.17
CA ILE A 245 17.00 0.15 34.75
C ILE A 245 15.80 -0.81 34.57
N LEU A 246 15.66 -1.80 35.45
CA LEU A 246 14.52 -2.73 35.42
C LEU A 246 13.19 -2.00 35.69
N ARG A 247 13.16 -1.05 36.64
CA ARG A 247 11.98 -0.22 36.91
C ARG A 247 11.57 0.60 35.68
N GLU A 248 12.52 1.26 35.04
CA GLU A 248 12.25 2.04 33.80
C GLU A 248 11.75 1.15 32.66
N LEU A 249 12.33 -0.05 32.47
CA LEU A 249 11.87 -0.98 31.44
C LEU A 249 10.44 -1.48 31.68
N VAL A 250 10.06 -1.70 32.94
CA VAL A 250 8.67 -2.05 33.31
C VAL A 250 7.73 -0.89 32.97
N LEU A 251 8.10 0.35 33.32
CA LEU A 251 7.29 1.53 33.03
C LEU A 251 7.09 1.75 31.53
N ILE A 252 8.14 1.56 30.73
CA ILE A 252 8.08 1.63 29.25
C ILE A 252 7.11 0.58 28.72
N ARG A 253 7.18 -0.67 29.23
CA ARG A 253 6.29 -1.74 28.79
C ARG A 253 4.82 -1.46 29.16
N GLU A 254 4.56 -0.95 30.37
CA GLU A 254 3.20 -0.58 30.78
C GLU A 254 2.64 0.55 29.92
N ASN A 255 3.46 1.56 29.60
CA ASN A 255 3.05 2.64 28.71
C ASN A 255 2.78 2.14 27.30
N GLN A 256 3.57 1.20 26.78
CA GLN A 256 3.31 0.56 25.49
C GLN A 256 1.98 -0.19 25.50
N ALA A 257 1.71 -0.98 26.55
CA ALA A 257 0.44 -1.70 26.68
C ALA A 257 -0.78 -0.76 26.71
N LYS A 258 -0.68 0.38 27.38
CA LYS A 258 -1.73 1.41 27.37
C LYS A 258 -1.94 2.05 26.00
N GLN A 259 -0.88 2.22 25.21
CA GLN A 259 -1.01 2.72 23.83
C GLN A 259 -1.69 1.68 22.94
N ASP A 260 -1.36 0.40 23.10
CA ASP A 260 -1.96 -0.68 22.34
C ASP A 260 -3.47 -0.81 22.65
N GLU A 261 -3.86 -0.72 23.93
CA GLU A 261 -5.28 -0.71 24.33
C GLU A 261 -6.04 0.49 23.74
N LYS A 262 -5.43 1.68 23.75
CA LYS A 262 -6.01 2.88 23.14
C LYS A 262 -6.15 2.74 21.63
N MET A 263 -5.20 2.10 20.97
CA MET A 263 -5.25 1.83 19.53
C MET A 263 -6.40 0.86 19.20
N ASP A 264 -6.58 -0.18 20.00
CA ASP A 264 -7.70 -1.11 19.85
C ASP A 264 -9.06 -0.43 20.04
N GLU A 265 -9.17 0.50 20.99
CA GLU A 265 -10.38 1.31 21.18
C GLU A 265 -10.67 2.19 19.96
N ILE A 266 -9.66 2.89 19.43
CA ILE A 266 -9.79 3.69 18.21
C ILE A 266 -10.23 2.82 17.01
N LEU A 267 -9.68 1.61 16.88
CA LEU A 267 -10.08 0.68 15.82
C LEU A 267 -11.54 0.23 15.95
N ARG A 268 -12.02 0.00 17.17
CA ARG A 268 -13.44 -0.30 17.44
C ARG A 268 -14.34 0.87 17.05
N GLU A 269 -14.01 2.09 17.47
CA GLU A 269 -14.77 3.29 17.12
C GLU A 269 -14.82 3.54 15.61
N GLN A 270 -13.68 3.41 14.92
CA GLN A 270 -13.65 3.49 13.46
C GLN A 270 -14.53 2.41 12.79
N GLY A 271 -14.62 1.23 13.39
CA GLY A 271 -15.54 0.17 12.96
C GLY A 271 -17.00 0.64 13.00
N HIS A 272 -17.43 1.22 14.12
CA HIS A 272 -18.78 1.76 14.28
C HIS A 272 -19.09 2.90 13.31
N ILE A 273 -18.15 3.83 13.11
CA ILE A 273 -18.31 4.95 12.16
C ILE A 273 -18.50 4.43 10.74
N ARG A 274 -17.68 3.46 10.30
CA ARG A 274 -17.81 2.86 8.96
C ARG A 274 -19.16 2.16 8.78
N GLU A 275 -19.62 1.44 9.80
CA GLU A 275 -20.92 0.78 9.74
C GLU A 275 -22.07 1.79 9.66
N HIS A 276 -22.00 2.89 10.43
CA HIS A 276 -22.98 3.98 10.35
C HIS A 276 -23.04 4.57 8.93
N LEU A 277 -21.88 4.95 8.38
CA LEU A 277 -21.78 5.51 7.03
C LEU A 277 -22.31 4.54 5.96
N PHE A 278 -22.06 3.24 6.11
CA PHE A 278 -22.59 2.22 5.20
C PHE A 278 -24.13 2.14 5.26
N LYS A 279 -24.71 2.16 6.47
CA LYS A 279 -26.17 2.16 6.63
C LYS A 279 -26.81 3.43 6.06
N GLU A 280 -26.14 4.56 6.19
CA GLU A 280 -26.62 5.84 5.69
C GLU A 280 -26.59 5.90 4.16
N THR A 281 -25.48 5.45 3.55
CA THR A 281 -25.36 5.36 2.09
C THR A 281 -26.35 4.38 1.46
N ASP A 282 -26.62 3.23 2.10
CA ASP A 282 -27.66 2.29 1.66
C ASP A 282 -29.07 2.91 1.72
N LYS A 283 -29.38 3.65 2.79
CA LYS A 283 -30.65 4.40 2.92
C LYS A 283 -30.79 5.45 1.81
N VAL A 284 -29.74 6.23 1.55
CA VAL A 284 -29.71 7.25 0.49
C VAL A 284 -29.89 6.59 -0.88
N GLY A 285 -29.18 5.49 -1.16
CA GLY A 285 -29.32 4.75 -2.41
C GLY A 285 -30.75 4.24 -2.65
N LYS A 286 -31.40 3.70 -1.61
CA LYS A 286 -32.81 3.28 -1.69
C LYS A 286 -33.77 4.45 -1.90
N ALA A 287 -33.51 5.60 -1.29
CA ALA A 287 -34.32 6.80 -1.49
C ALA A 287 -34.17 7.34 -2.93
N MET A 288 -32.94 7.34 -3.46
CA MET A 288 -32.63 7.77 -4.83
C MET A 288 -33.32 6.88 -5.86
N ALA A 289 -33.24 5.55 -5.70
CA ALA A 289 -33.92 4.62 -6.59
C ALA A 289 -35.45 4.82 -6.63
N ARG A 290 -36.07 5.15 -5.48
CA ARG A 290 -37.50 5.50 -5.42
C ARG A 290 -37.79 6.82 -6.14
N ALA A 291 -36.96 7.84 -5.94
CA ALA A 291 -37.11 9.13 -6.59
C ALA A 291 -36.97 9.02 -8.12
N GLU A 292 -36.02 8.24 -8.60
CA GLU A 292 -35.84 7.94 -10.03
C GLU A 292 -37.07 7.21 -10.61
N GLY A 293 -37.60 6.22 -9.89
CA GLY A 293 -38.85 5.54 -10.27
C GLY A 293 -40.03 6.49 -10.39
N SER A 294 -40.26 7.35 -9.39
CA SER A 294 -41.32 8.37 -9.43
C SER A 294 -41.13 9.37 -10.56
N ASN A 295 -39.89 9.78 -10.84
CA ASN A 295 -39.59 10.71 -11.94
C ASN A 295 -39.85 10.08 -13.32
N ALA A 296 -39.50 8.80 -13.50
CA ALA A 296 -39.82 8.04 -14.71
C ALA A 296 -41.34 7.92 -14.93
N GLU A 297 -42.11 7.68 -13.86
CA GLU A 297 -43.57 7.63 -13.92
C GLU A 297 -44.18 8.98 -14.32
N LEU A 298 -43.75 10.07 -13.68
CA LEU A 298 -44.15 11.45 -14.02
C LEU A 298 -43.85 11.79 -15.48
N THR A 299 -42.65 11.45 -15.95
CA THR A 299 -42.23 11.65 -17.34
C THR A 299 -43.15 10.88 -18.31
N SER A 300 -43.54 9.65 -17.96
CA SER A 300 -44.47 8.86 -18.76
C SER A 300 -45.87 9.50 -18.82
N ARG A 301 -46.40 9.94 -17.68
CA ARG A 301 -47.70 10.63 -17.62
C ARG A 301 -47.70 11.92 -18.43
N PHE A 302 -46.63 12.70 -18.37
CA PHE A 302 -46.49 13.93 -19.14
C PHE A 302 -46.58 13.68 -20.65
N LYS A 303 -45.90 12.63 -21.16
CA LYS A 303 -45.99 12.23 -22.58
C LYS A 303 -47.41 11.85 -23.02
N VAL A 304 -48.20 11.23 -22.13
CA VAL A 304 -49.60 10.89 -22.44
C VAL A 304 -50.45 12.16 -22.54
N VAL A 305 -50.28 13.10 -21.60
CA VAL A 305 -50.99 14.38 -21.62
C VAL A 305 -50.62 15.18 -22.88
N GLU A 306 -49.33 15.27 -23.20
CA GLU A 306 -48.84 15.95 -24.40
C GLU A 306 -49.47 15.37 -25.69
N LYS A 307 -49.54 14.04 -25.81
CA LYS A 307 -50.23 13.38 -26.93
C LYS A 307 -51.72 13.74 -26.98
N ASN A 308 -52.41 13.76 -25.85
CA ASN A 308 -53.82 14.10 -25.79
C ASN A 308 -54.08 15.56 -26.19
N VAL A 309 -53.22 16.49 -25.76
CA VAL A 309 -53.29 17.91 -26.14
C VAL A 309 -53.07 18.06 -27.65
N GLN A 310 -52.05 17.40 -28.22
CA GLN A 310 -51.82 17.41 -29.67
C GLN A 310 -53.02 16.84 -30.45
N LEU A 311 -53.67 15.80 -29.92
CA LEU A 311 -54.85 15.20 -30.55
C LEU A 311 -56.06 16.15 -30.53
N LEU A 312 -56.25 16.88 -29.43
CA LEU A 312 -57.31 17.89 -29.29
C LEU A 312 -57.11 19.06 -30.24
N LEU A 313 -55.88 19.58 -30.34
CA LEU A 313 -55.54 20.65 -31.28
C LEU A 313 -55.76 20.25 -32.74
N LYS A 314 -55.58 18.97 -33.08
CA LYS A 314 -55.88 18.46 -34.43
C LYS A 314 -57.38 18.30 -34.73
N LYS A 315 -58.22 18.15 -33.70
CA LYS A 315 -59.68 17.96 -33.85
C LYS A 315 -60.46 19.27 -33.89
N ASN A 316 -59.88 20.37 -33.41
CA ASN A 316 -60.45 21.73 -33.47
C ASN A 316 -59.49 22.65 -34.23
N PRO A 317 -59.42 22.55 -35.58
CA PRO A 317 -58.64 23.47 -36.40
C PRO A 317 -59.22 24.90 -36.40
#